data_AF-A0A9N9K133-F1
#
_entry.id   AF-A0A9N9K133-F1
#
_cell.length_a   1.000
_cell.length_b   1.000
_cell.length_c   1.000
_cell.angle_alpha   90.00
_cell.angle_beta   90.00
_cell.angle_gamma   90.00
#
_symmetry.space_group_name_H-M   'P 1'
#
loop_
_entity.id
_entity.type
_entity.pdbx_description
1 polymer ?
#
loop_
_entity_poly.entity_id
_entity_poly.type
_entity_poly.pdbx_seq_one_letter_code
_entity_poly.pdbx_strand_id
1 'polypeptide(L)'
;NETQYVPLNDLRPGQAPFDVCNSSLSEFGTLGFELGYSLVNPNSLILWEAQFGDFANNAQCIIDQFIATGEKKWHQRTGLVTLLPHGYDGQGPEHSSGRIERFLQLCDDHPFIYPSPEKMARQHQECNMQVVYCSTPANYFHVLRRQIYRDFRKPLVVFTSKSLLRHPMSRSSLIEMTGNTIFQRYIPEPHPDQLASPEKITRHILCSGQVYYTLLKARDLNKIDNVAISRLEQLSPFPHDLLSKHIDKYPNAKLIWAQEEPLNQGAWTYVAPRIGTLMNHSEHYGGKTAEFATRPPLASPATGNKKQHIQEEHDLLSQALIGQTLKPREVVNGIPLWI
;
A
#
# COMPACT_ATOMS: atom_id res chain seq x y z
N ASN A 1 15.85 -35.78 -17.36
CA ASN A 1 16.77 -35.02 -16.50
C ASN A 1 16.37 -33.56 -16.54
N GLU A 2 15.64 -33.10 -15.53
CA GLU A 2 15.30 -31.69 -15.37
C GLU A 2 16.42 -31.04 -14.54
N THR A 3 17.43 -30.48 -15.20
CA THR A 3 18.45 -29.67 -14.54
C THR A 3 17.90 -28.29 -14.25
N GLN A 4 17.95 -27.85 -13.00
CA GLN A 4 17.55 -26.51 -12.60
C GLN A 4 18.47 -25.46 -13.27
N TYR A 5 17.86 -24.43 -13.85
CA TYR A 5 18.55 -23.28 -14.45
C TYR A 5 17.97 -21.99 -13.87
N VAL A 6 18.84 -21.05 -13.47
CA VAL A 6 18.44 -19.79 -12.84
C VAL A 6 18.94 -18.63 -13.70
N PRO A 7 18.13 -18.11 -14.65
CA PRO A 7 18.57 -17.12 -15.64
C PRO A 7 19.19 -15.86 -15.03
N LEU A 8 18.74 -15.47 -13.83
CA LEU A 8 19.27 -14.30 -13.13
C LEU A 8 20.74 -14.45 -12.72
N ASN A 9 21.31 -15.66 -12.72
CA ASN A 9 22.74 -15.91 -12.46
C ASN A 9 23.63 -15.84 -13.72
N ASP A 10 23.04 -15.69 -14.91
CA ASP A 10 23.74 -15.74 -16.20
C ASP A 10 23.56 -14.45 -17.03
N LEU A 11 23.57 -13.29 -16.37
CA LEU A 11 23.44 -11.97 -17.02
C LEU A 11 24.79 -11.42 -17.49
N ARG A 12 25.85 -11.55 -16.68
CA ARG A 12 27.22 -11.12 -17.04
C ARG A 12 28.31 -11.71 -16.11
N PRO A 13 29.58 -11.79 -16.57
CA PRO A 13 30.69 -12.14 -15.69
C PRO A 13 30.82 -11.18 -14.48
N GLY A 14 31.10 -11.73 -13.30
CA GLY A 14 31.32 -10.96 -12.07
C GLY A 14 30.06 -10.34 -11.44
N GLN A 15 28.86 -10.76 -11.86
CA GLN A 15 27.62 -10.35 -11.21
C GLN A 15 27.49 -10.88 -9.78
N ALA A 16 26.63 -10.24 -8.98
CA ALA A 16 26.24 -10.77 -7.68
C ALA A 16 25.41 -12.05 -7.83
N PRO A 17 25.52 -13.01 -6.88
CA PRO A 17 24.68 -14.20 -6.88
C PRO A 17 23.22 -13.85 -6.62
N PHE A 18 22.32 -14.63 -7.20
CA PHE A 18 20.89 -14.66 -6.92
C PHE A 18 20.50 -16.07 -6.52
N ASP A 19 19.91 -16.21 -5.33
CA ASP A 19 19.42 -17.47 -4.81
C ASP A 19 17.89 -17.42 -4.71
N VAL A 20 17.24 -18.48 -5.19
CA VAL A 20 15.80 -18.71 -5.02
C VAL A 20 15.61 -20.00 -4.23
N CYS A 21 15.08 -19.86 -3.03
CA CYS A 21 14.92 -20.97 -2.10
C CYS A 21 13.43 -21.32 -1.96
N ASN A 22 13.02 -22.44 -2.55
CA ASN A 22 11.69 -23.00 -2.27
C ASN A 22 11.71 -23.54 -0.84
N SER A 23 11.11 -22.80 0.07
CA SER A 23 11.12 -23.13 1.48
C SER A 23 10.23 -24.34 1.80
N SER A 24 10.50 -24.98 2.93
CA SER A 24 9.54 -25.89 3.55
C SER A 24 8.26 -25.14 3.93
N LEU A 25 7.15 -25.86 4.10
CA LEU A 25 5.86 -25.29 4.50
C LEU A 25 5.86 -24.88 6.00
N SER A 26 6.60 -23.82 6.32
CA SER A 26 6.77 -23.28 7.67
C SER A 26 7.06 -21.78 7.63
N GLU A 27 6.11 -20.95 8.03
CA GLU A 27 6.32 -19.49 8.04
C GLU A 27 7.22 -19.05 9.20
N PHE A 28 7.00 -19.60 10.40
CA PHE A 28 7.77 -19.23 11.60
C PHE A 28 9.27 -19.49 11.44
N GLY A 29 9.62 -20.71 11.01
CA GLY A 29 11.02 -21.13 10.88
C GLY A 29 11.72 -20.39 9.75
N THR A 30 11.05 -20.22 8.60
CA THR A 30 11.64 -19.59 7.42
C THR A 30 11.80 -18.09 7.60
N LEU A 31 10.78 -17.38 8.12
CA LEU A 31 10.91 -15.94 8.36
C LEU A 31 11.97 -15.65 9.44
N GLY A 32 12.06 -16.48 10.47
CA GLY A 32 13.11 -16.38 11.48
C GLY A 32 14.52 -16.62 10.92
N PHE A 33 14.65 -17.57 10.01
CA PHE A 33 15.91 -17.84 9.30
C PHE A 33 16.33 -16.64 8.43
N GLU A 34 15.44 -16.13 7.59
CA GLU A 34 15.72 -14.98 6.71
C GLU A 34 16.05 -13.71 7.51
N LEU A 35 15.38 -13.50 8.64
CA LEU A 35 15.75 -12.46 9.58
C LEU A 35 17.20 -12.62 10.05
N GLY A 36 17.59 -13.81 10.52
CA GLY A 36 18.96 -14.09 10.93
C GLY A 36 19.98 -13.79 9.82
N TYR A 37 19.69 -14.22 8.59
CA TYR A 37 20.53 -13.94 7.44
C TYR A 37 20.67 -12.44 7.16
N SER A 38 19.55 -11.70 7.19
CA SER A 38 19.50 -10.26 6.92
C SER A 38 20.28 -9.41 7.94
N LEU A 39 20.51 -9.92 9.14
CA LEU A 39 21.28 -9.24 10.19
C LEU A 39 22.79 -9.35 9.97
N VAL A 40 23.25 -10.37 9.25
CA VAL A 40 24.69 -10.66 9.07
C VAL A 40 25.25 -9.93 7.86
N ASN A 41 24.52 -9.91 6.73
CA ASN A 41 25.00 -9.29 5.50
C ASN A 41 24.11 -8.10 5.07
N PRO A 42 24.48 -6.86 5.43
CA PRO A 42 23.69 -5.69 5.04
C PRO A 42 23.72 -5.40 3.54
N ASN A 43 24.63 -5.99 2.77
CA ASN A 43 24.72 -5.79 1.32
C ASN A 43 23.81 -6.73 0.53
N SER A 44 23.21 -7.72 1.18
CA SER A 44 22.26 -8.64 0.55
C SER A 44 20.83 -8.12 0.63
N LEU A 45 20.10 -8.25 -0.47
CA LEU A 45 18.66 -7.99 -0.51
C LEU A 45 17.93 -9.29 -0.17
N ILE A 46 17.48 -9.42 1.08
CA ILE A 46 16.80 -10.62 1.58
C ILE A 46 15.29 -10.41 1.52
N LEU A 47 14.62 -11.32 0.82
CA LEU A 47 13.17 -11.34 0.63
C LEU A 47 12.60 -12.62 1.22
N TRP A 48 11.59 -12.46 2.07
CA TRP A 48 10.70 -13.56 2.46
C TRP A 48 9.31 -13.28 1.89
N GLU A 49 8.74 -14.24 1.18
CA GLU A 49 7.41 -14.13 0.57
C GLU A 49 6.45 -15.14 1.18
N ALA A 50 5.33 -14.65 1.71
CA ALA A 50 4.23 -15.52 2.11
C ALA A 50 3.49 -16.01 0.87
N GLN A 51 3.00 -17.26 0.87
CA GLN A 51 2.20 -17.77 -0.25
C GLN A 51 0.92 -16.93 -0.47
N PHE A 52 0.24 -16.60 0.62
CA PHE A 52 -0.73 -15.52 0.73
C PHE A 52 -0.38 -14.73 1.98
N GLY A 53 -0.58 -13.40 1.95
CA GLY A 53 -0.25 -12.54 3.09
C GLY A 53 -0.97 -12.97 4.37
N ASP A 54 -2.15 -13.56 4.23
CA ASP A 54 -2.98 -14.09 5.31
C ASP A 54 -2.21 -15.04 6.26
N PHE A 55 -1.23 -15.80 5.73
CA PHE A 55 -0.45 -16.79 6.47
C PHE A 55 0.73 -16.21 7.26
N ALA A 56 1.04 -14.92 7.13
CA ALA A 56 2.12 -14.29 7.90
C ALA A 56 1.85 -14.30 9.42
N ASN A 57 0.59 -14.49 9.83
CA ASN A 57 0.21 -14.66 11.23
C ASN A 57 0.88 -15.88 11.90
N ASN A 58 1.25 -16.92 11.15
CA ASN A 58 1.97 -18.08 11.68
C ASN A 58 3.39 -17.71 12.16
N ALA A 59 3.93 -16.58 11.73
CA ALA A 59 5.22 -16.04 12.14
C ALA A 59 5.10 -14.78 13.03
N GLN A 60 3.95 -14.55 13.69
CA GLN A 60 3.68 -13.32 14.45
C GLN A 60 4.75 -13.00 15.50
N CYS A 61 5.30 -14.00 16.19
CA CYS A 61 6.38 -13.78 17.16
C CYS A 61 7.63 -13.16 16.51
N ILE A 62 7.99 -13.61 15.30
CA ILE A 62 9.13 -13.05 14.56
C ILE A 62 8.86 -11.59 14.17
N ILE A 63 7.62 -11.31 13.74
CA ILE A 63 7.18 -9.96 13.38
C ILE A 63 7.25 -9.03 14.60
N ASP A 64 6.59 -9.40 15.70
CA ASP A 64 6.44 -8.54 16.89
C ASP A 64 7.77 -8.35 17.62
N GLN A 65 8.47 -9.46 17.87
CA GLN A 65 9.61 -9.48 18.78
C GLN A 65 10.93 -9.18 18.07
N PHE A 66 10.98 -9.13 16.74
CA PHE A 66 12.23 -8.88 16.05
C PHE A 66 12.09 -7.88 14.92
N ILE A 67 11.19 -8.11 13.95
CA ILE A 67 11.06 -7.20 12.79
C ILE A 67 10.62 -5.81 13.24
N ALA A 68 9.56 -5.71 14.04
CA ALA A 68 8.99 -4.43 14.46
C ALA A 68 9.79 -3.74 15.57
N THR A 69 10.52 -4.49 16.40
CA THR A 69 11.10 -3.97 17.66
C THR A 69 12.61 -4.20 17.82
N GLY A 70 13.25 -4.96 16.94
CA GLY A 70 14.65 -5.40 17.09
C GLY A 70 15.65 -4.25 17.15
N GLU A 71 15.50 -3.23 16.30
CA GLU A 71 16.41 -2.07 16.32
C GLU A 71 16.26 -1.25 17.61
N LYS A 72 15.04 -1.11 18.14
CA LYS A 72 14.83 -0.35 19.38
C LYS A 72 15.31 -1.10 20.61
N LYS A 73 15.17 -2.43 20.64
CA LYS A 73 15.59 -3.25 21.80
C LYS A 73 17.08 -3.54 21.80
N TRP A 74 17.67 -3.76 20.63
CA TRP A 74 19.02 -4.34 20.52
C TRP A 74 19.91 -3.66 19.48
N HIS A 75 19.47 -2.54 18.89
CA HIS A 75 20.18 -1.85 17.81
C HIS A 75 20.48 -2.73 16.58
N GLN A 76 19.75 -3.84 16.45
CA GLN A 76 19.83 -4.75 15.32
C GLN A 76 19.06 -4.19 14.13
N ARG A 77 19.79 -3.70 13.13
CA ARG A 77 19.21 -3.19 11.88
C ARG A 77 19.11 -4.31 10.86
N THR A 78 17.93 -4.50 10.31
CA THR A 78 17.68 -5.45 9.22
C THR A 78 17.12 -4.72 8.00
N GLY A 79 17.52 -5.17 6.81
CA GLY A 79 16.93 -4.75 5.53
C GLY A 79 15.90 -5.73 4.98
N LEU A 80 15.47 -6.71 5.79
CA LEU A 80 14.54 -7.77 5.40
C LEU A 80 13.28 -7.20 4.76
N VAL A 81 12.94 -7.77 3.60
CA VAL A 81 11.71 -7.47 2.88
C VAL A 81 10.72 -8.60 3.11
N THR A 82 9.54 -8.27 3.63
CA THR A 82 8.41 -9.20 3.78
C THR A 82 7.42 -8.91 2.65
N LEU A 83 7.23 -9.85 1.73
CA LEU A 83 6.26 -9.77 0.64
C LEU A 83 4.97 -10.49 1.04
N LEU A 84 3.85 -9.76 1.03
CA LEU A 84 2.55 -10.22 1.53
C LEU A 84 1.48 -10.06 0.43
N PRO A 85 1.18 -11.13 -0.34
CA PRO A 85 0.09 -11.10 -1.30
C PRO A 85 -1.23 -10.72 -0.64
N HIS A 86 -1.88 -9.68 -1.14
CA HIS A 86 -3.04 -9.02 -0.54
C HIS A 86 -4.00 -8.54 -1.64
N GLY A 87 -5.28 -8.42 -1.34
CA GLY A 87 -6.29 -7.92 -2.27
C GLY A 87 -7.61 -8.68 -2.15
N TYR A 88 -8.71 -7.95 -2.19
CA TYR A 88 -10.05 -8.49 -2.01
C TYR A 88 -10.62 -8.89 -3.37
N ASP A 89 -10.25 -10.08 -3.85
CA ASP A 89 -10.65 -10.57 -5.19
C ASP A 89 -11.81 -11.59 -5.15
N GLY A 90 -12.50 -11.69 -4.01
CA GLY A 90 -13.64 -12.60 -3.83
C GLY A 90 -13.25 -14.07 -3.60
N GLN A 91 -12.02 -14.35 -3.14
CA GLN A 91 -11.51 -15.70 -2.85
C GLN A 91 -11.75 -16.18 -1.41
N GLY A 92 -12.46 -15.39 -0.61
CA GLY A 92 -12.77 -15.72 0.77
C GLY A 92 -11.70 -15.29 1.78
N PRO A 93 -11.87 -15.67 3.06
CA PRO A 93 -11.18 -15.02 4.16
C PRO A 93 -9.70 -15.34 4.36
N GLU A 94 -9.21 -16.47 3.85
CA GLU A 94 -7.80 -16.88 3.98
C GLU A 94 -6.96 -16.55 2.73
N HIS A 95 -7.52 -15.81 1.78
CA HIS A 95 -6.86 -15.47 0.52
C HIS A 95 -7.07 -14.00 0.12
N SER A 96 -7.32 -13.12 1.10
CA SER A 96 -7.69 -11.72 0.83
C SER A 96 -6.80 -10.72 1.55
N SER A 97 -6.38 -10.99 2.78
CA SER A 97 -5.78 -9.97 3.64
C SER A 97 -4.53 -10.44 4.38
N GLY A 98 -3.39 -9.88 3.96
CA GLY A 98 -2.19 -9.83 4.81
C GLY A 98 -2.28 -8.98 6.08
N ARG A 99 -3.48 -8.51 6.47
CA ARG A 99 -3.73 -7.78 7.73
C ARG A 99 -2.87 -6.53 7.91
N ILE A 100 -2.88 -5.66 6.90
CA ILE A 100 -2.10 -4.43 6.87
C ILE A 100 -2.32 -3.55 8.11
N GLU A 101 -3.52 -3.56 8.69
CA GLU A 101 -3.86 -2.88 9.94
C GLU A 101 -2.94 -3.28 11.10
N ARG A 102 -2.52 -4.55 11.16
CA ARG A 102 -1.68 -5.08 12.24
C ARG A 102 -0.24 -4.61 12.11
N PHE A 103 0.30 -4.62 10.89
CA PHE A 103 1.61 -4.03 10.64
C PHE A 103 1.59 -2.52 10.89
N LEU A 104 0.56 -1.82 10.45
CA LEU A 104 0.44 -0.38 10.72
C LEU A 104 0.31 -0.06 12.21
N GLN A 105 -0.38 -0.89 13.00
CA GLN A 105 -0.46 -0.75 14.45
C GLN A 105 0.91 -0.89 15.14
N LEU A 106 1.82 -1.68 14.57
CA LEU A 106 3.18 -1.86 15.08
C LEU A 106 4.13 -0.72 14.70
N CYS A 107 3.72 0.23 13.84
CA CYS A 107 4.55 1.37 13.44
C CYS A 107 4.62 2.44 14.55
N ASP A 108 5.76 3.12 14.68
CA ASP A 108 6.06 4.01 15.80
C ASP A 108 5.93 5.52 15.52
N ASP A 109 5.32 5.91 14.38
CA ASP A 109 5.08 7.32 14.08
C ASP A 109 3.84 7.88 14.82
N HIS A 110 3.90 9.16 15.20
CA HIS A 110 2.91 9.76 16.09
C HIS A 110 1.69 10.29 15.32
N PRO A 111 0.46 9.82 15.58
CA PRO A 111 -0.71 10.17 14.77
C PRO A 111 -1.24 11.59 14.98
N PHE A 112 -1.01 12.19 16.15
CA PHE A 112 -1.58 13.49 16.55
C PHE A 112 -0.56 14.65 16.65
N ILE A 113 0.65 14.45 16.14
CA ILE A 113 1.69 15.49 16.15
C ILE A 113 2.13 15.71 14.72
N TYR A 114 1.95 16.93 14.22
CA TYR A 114 2.47 17.29 12.92
C TYR A 114 4.00 17.31 12.99
N PRO A 115 4.69 16.56 12.13
CA PRO A 115 6.14 16.40 12.25
C PRO A 115 6.88 17.70 11.92
N SER A 116 7.93 17.99 12.68
CA SER A 116 8.85 19.08 12.34
C SER A 116 9.57 18.79 11.02
N PRO A 117 10.10 19.82 10.32
CA PRO A 117 10.89 19.62 9.11
C PRO A 117 12.05 18.62 9.28
N GLU A 118 12.72 18.64 10.42
CA GLU A 118 13.79 17.68 10.74
C GLU A 118 13.27 16.24 10.84
N LYS A 119 12.15 16.04 11.54
CA LYS A 119 11.52 14.72 11.68
C LYS A 119 11.03 14.20 10.32
N MET A 120 10.49 15.07 9.46
CA MET A 120 10.11 14.71 8.10
C MET A 120 11.33 14.30 7.25
N ALA A 121 12.45 15.02 7.36
CA ALA A 121 13.68 14.67 6.64
C ALA A 121 14.27 13.32 7.06
N ARG A 122 14.11 12.95 8.34
CA ARG A 122 14.66 11.72 8.94
C ARG A 122 13.65 10.60 9.11
N GLN A 123 12.40 10.77 8.66
CA GLN A 123 11.29 9.84 8.92
C GLN A 123 11.63 8.39 8.59
N HIS A 124 12.37 8.14 7.51
CA HIS A 124 12.76 6.80 7.07
C HIS A 124 13.88 6.19 7.90
N GLN A 125 14.77 7.01 8.46
CA GLN A 125 15.86 6.55 9.31
C GLN A 125 15.36 6.26 10.73
N GLU A 126 14.31 6.94 11.16
CA GLU A 126 13.83 6.87 12.55
C GLU A 126 12.70 5.86 12.76
N CYS A 127 11.88 5.63 11.74
CA CYS A 127 10.79 4.66 11.81
C CYS A 127 11.28 3.26 12.13
N ASN A 128 10.53 2.49 12.88
CA ASN A 128 10.87 1.10 13.14
C ASN A 128 10.76 0.21 11.89
N MET A 129 9.78 0.46 11.02
CA MET A 129 9.60 -0.27 9.77
C MET A 129 8.89 0.56 8.72
N GLN A 130 8.92 0.07 7.48
CA GLN A 130 8.26 0.70 6.34
C GLN A 130 7.12 -0.19 5.87
N VAL A 131 5.95 0.39 5.64
CA VAL A 131 4.77 -0.32 5.12
C VAL A 131 4.35 0.32 3.80
N VAL A 132 4.38 -0.48 2.73
CA VAL A 132 4.07 -0.03 1.36
C VAL A 132 3.06 -0.96 0.70
N TYR A 133 2.26 -0.40 -0.21
CA TYR A 133 1.36 -1.17 -1.06
C TYR A 133 1.40 -0.57 -2.48
N CYS A 134 2.33 -1.07 -3.28
CA CYS A 134 2.67 -0.49 -4.57
C CYS A 134 1.58 -0.78 -5.63
N SER A 135 1.20 0.24 -6.40
CA SER A 135 0.20 0.10 -7.48
C SER A 135 0.81 -0.01 -8.89
N THR A 136 2.12 0.23 -9.05
CA THR A 136 2.81 0.16 -10.34
C THR A 136 4.10 -0.66 -10.29
N PRO A 137 4.49 -1.33 -11.38
CA PRO A 137 5.76 -2.06 -11.46
C PRO A 137 7.00 -1.18 -11.21
N ALA A 138 7.02 0.07 -11.72
CA ALA A 138 8.13 1.00 -11.48
C ALA A 138 8.31 1.32 -10.00
N ASN A 139 7.21 1.52 -9.26
CA ASN A 139 7.31 1.82 -7.83
C ASN A 139 7.81 0.60 -7.03
N TYR A 140 7.39 -0.62 -7.41
CA TYR A 140 7.92 -1.85 -6.83
C TYR A 140 9.43 -2.03 -7.13
N PHE A 141 9.85 -1.78 -8.37
CA PHE A 141 11.28 -1.77 -8.75
C PHE A 141 12.10 -0.81 -7.86
N HIS A 142 11.60 0.42 -7.68
CA HIS A 142 12.31 1.43 -6.89
C HIS A 142 12.31 1.11 -5.40
N VAL A 143 11.22 0.58 -4.85
CA VAL A 143 11.14 0.29 -3.41
C VAL A 143 12.09 -0.83 -2.99
N LEU A 144 12.29 -1.84 -3.85
CA LEU A 144 13.27 -2.90 -3.61
C LEU A 144 14.70 -2.36 -3.68
N ARG A 145 15.04 -1.59 -4.73
CA ARG A 145 16.37 -0.97 -4.86
C ARG A 145 16.69 -0.06 -3.69
N ARG A 146 15.70 0.70 -3.23
CA ARG A 146 15.81 1.60 -2.08
C ARG A 146 16.27 0.89 -0.80
N GLN A 147 16.01 -0.41 -0.62
CA GLN A 147 16.48 -1.17 0.54
C GLN A 147 18.01 -1.32 0.59
N ILE A 148 18.67 -1.36 -0.57
CA ILE A 148 20.12 -1.54 -0.69
C ILE A 148 20.86 -0.22 -0.87
N TYR A 149 20.31 0.69 -1.67
CA TYR A 149 20.96 1.96 -2.03
C TYR A 149 20.94 3.02 -0.92
N ARG A 150 20.24 2.79 0.18
CA ARG A 150 20.29 3.66 1.36
C ARG A 150 21.47 3.29 2.24
N ASP A 151 22.03 4.27 2.94
CA ASP A 151 23.14 4.08 3.90
C ASP A 151 22.71 3.49 5.25
N PHE A 152 21.46 3.01 5.33
CA PHE A 152 20.89 2.39 6.51
C PHE A 152 19.95 1.26 6.11
N ARG A 153 19.58 0.42 7.08
CA ARG A 153 18.69 -0.72 6.89
C ARG A 153 17.48 -0.58 7.80
N LYS A 154 16.30 -0.78 7.21
CA LYS A 154 15.01 -0.88 7.88
C LYS A 154 14.21 -2.01 7.28
N PRO A 155 13.41 -2.73 8.08
CA PRO A 155 12.45 -3.67 7.55
C PRO A 155 11.53 -2.99 6.53
N LEU A 156 11.13 -3.74 5.51
CA LEU A 156 10.16 -3.31 4.51
C LEU A 156 9.07 -4.36 4.39
N VAL A 157 7.86 -3.98 4.78
CA VAL A 157 6.65 -4.79 4.59
C VAL A 157 5.96 -4.32 3.32
N VAL A 158 5.92 -5.18 2.31
CA VAL A 158 5.32 -4.90 1.00
C VAL A 158 4.05 -5.72 0.87
N PHE A 159 2.92 -5.03 0.81
CA PHE A 159 1.68 -5.64 0.35
C PHE A 159 1.72 -5.68 -1.18
N THR A 160 1.54 -6.88 -1.74
CA THR A 160 1.61 -7.11 -3.19
C THR A 160 0.22 -7.51 -3.68
N SER A 161 -0.30 -6.80 -4.68
CA SER A 161 -1.59 -7.19 -5.24
C SER A 161 -1.46 -8.45 -6.08
N LYS A 162 -2.36 -9.41 -5.86
CA LYS A 162 -2.51 -10.59 -6.70
C LYS A 162 -3.06 -10.25 -8.09
N SER A 163 -4.08 -9.38 -8.13
CA SER A 163 -4.75 -8.99 -9.37
C SER A 163 -3.87 -8.13 -10.28
N LEU A 164 -3.01 -7.27 -9.70
CA LEU A 164 -2.15 -6.37 -10.47
C LEU A 164 -1.04 -7.08 -11.25
N LEU A 165 -0.65 -8.31 -10.88
CA LEU A 165 0.37 -9.08 -11.60
C LEU A 165 0.09 -9.22 -13.11
N ARG A 166 -1.19 -9.18 -13.51
CA ARG A 166 -1.61 -9.28 -14.91
C ARG A 166 -2.56 -8.17 -15.34
N HIS A 167 -2.74 -7.14 -14.51
CA HIS A 167 -3.72 -6.10 -14.79
C HIS A 167 -3.25 -5.21 -15.95
N PRO A 168 -4.08 -4.99 -16.99
CA PRO A 168 -3.64 -4.30 -18.21
C PRO A 168 -3.19 -2.85 -17.97
N MET A 169 -3.75 -2.19 -16.95
CA MET A 169 -3.37 -0.82 -16.57
C MET A 169 -2.21 -0.78 -15.57
N SER A 170 -1.82 -1.91 -14.96
CA SER A 170 -0.67 -1.96 -14.04
C SER A 170 0.60 -2.29 -14.84
N ARG A 171 1.05 -1.30 -15.60
CA ARG A 171 2.25 -1.38 -16.43
C ARG A 171 3.12 -0.16 -16.18
N SER A 172 4.43 -0.35 -16.36
CA SER A 172 5.39 0.75 -16.37
C SER A 172 6.32 0.58 -17.55
N SER A 173 6.72 1.71 -18.10
CA SER A 173 7.78 1.82 -19.11
C SER A 173 9.16 1.78 -18.46
N LEU A 174 10.19 1.46 -19.25
CA LEU A 174 11.57 1.44 -18.75
C LEU A 174 12.08 2.83 -18.34
N ILE A 175 11.55 3.91 -18.92
CA ILE A 175 11.99 5.26 -18.55
C ILE A 175 11.60 5.62 -17.12
N GLU A 176 10.53 5.02 -16.58
CA GLU A 176 10.12 5.14 -15.19
C GLU A 176 11.05 4.40 -14.20
N MET A 177 12.02 3.62 -14.70
CA MET A 177 12.97 2.81 -13.91
C MET A 177 14.44 3.21 -14.11
N THR A 178 14.71 4.23 -14.93
CA THR A 178 16.07 4.63 -15.31
C THR A 178 16.36 6.09 -14.94
N GLY A 179 17.62 6.52 -15.11
CA GLY A 179 18.06 7.88 -14.80
C GLY A 179 17.84 8.26 -13.34
N ASN A 180 17.22 9.42 -13.12
CA ASN A 180 16.99 10.01 -11.79
C ASN A 180 15.61 9.67 -11.19
N THR A 181 14.91 8.67 -11.75
CA THR A 181 13.63 8.23 -11.21
C THR A 181 13.81 7.57 -9.83
N ILE A 182 12.80 7.73 -8.97
CA ILE A 182 12.82 7.26 -7.58
C ILE A 182 11.46 6.71 -7.18
N PHE A 183 11.44 5.98 -6.06
CA PHE A 183 10.21 5.54 -5.40
C PHE A 183 9.32 6.74 -5.04
N GLN A 184 8.10 6.72 -5.54
CA GLN A 184 7.06 7.70 -5.26
C GLN A 184 6.24 7.24 -4.05
N ARG A 185 6.43 7.90 -2.89
CA ARG A 185 5.67 7.59 -1.66
C ARG A 185 4.19 7.95 -1.77
N TYR A 186 3.92 8.99 -2.55
CA TYR A 186 2.61 9.51 -2.87
C TYR A 186 2.58 9.80 -4.36
N ILE A 187 1.52 9.35 -5.04
CA ILE A 187 1.29 9.66 -6.45
C ILE A 187 0.00 10.49 -6.54
N PRO A 188 0.08 11.77 -6.97
CA PRO A 188 -1.09 12.61 -7.18
C PRO A 188 -1.97 12.08 -8.32
N GLU A 189 -3.13 12.71 -8.53
CA GLU A 189 -3.99 12.42 -9.70
C GLU A 189 -3.16 12.53 -11.00
N PRO A 190 -2.99 11.42 -11.76
CA PRO A 190 -2.12 11.41 -12.93
C PRO A 190 -2.70 12.11 -14.17
N HIS A 191 -4.01 12.31 -14.23
CA HIS A 191 -4.68 12.91 -15.40
C HIS A 191 -5.54 14.12 -15.02
N PRO A 192 -4.97 15.18 -14.42
CA PRO A 192 -5.73 16.34 -13.95
C PRO A 192 -6.42 17.08 -15.10
N ASP A 193 -5.87 17.04 -16.31
CA ASP A 193 -6.44 17.71 -17.50
C ASP A 193 -7.74 17.06 -18.02
N GLN A 194 -8.04 15.83 -17.56
CA GLN A 194 -9.30 15.13 -17.87
C GLN A 194 -10.40 15.40 -16.83
N LEU A 195 -10.09 16.17 -15.79
CA LEU A 195 -11.01 16.50 -14.70
C LEU A 195 -11.46 17.96 -14.78
N ALA A 196 -12.51 18.27 -14.02
CA ALA A 196 -12.92 19.65 -13.80
C ALA A 196 -11.79 20.47 -13.12
N SER A 197 -11.88 21.80 -13.20
CA SER A 197 -10.89 22.68 -12.56
C SER A 197 -10.77 22.39 -11.06
N PRO A 198 -9.62 22.66 -10.42
CA PRO A 198 -9.39 22.28 -9.03
C PRO A 198 -10.46 22.77 -8.03
N GLU A 199 -11.08 23.93 -8.30
CA GLU A 199 -12.15 24.53 -7.49
C GLU A 199 -13.49 23.80 -7.65
N LYS A 200 -13.69 23.09 -8.76
CA LYS A 200 -14.89 22.30 -9.05
C LYS A 200 -14.76 20.85 -8.58
N ILE A 201 -13.57 20.42 -8.17
CA ILE A 201 -13.40 19.10 -7.56
C ILE A 201 -14.15 19.07 -6.23
N THR A 202 -15.08 18.12 -6.10
CA THR A 202 -15.92 17.97 -4.91
C THR A 202 -15.40 16.87 -3.96
N ARG A 203 -14.56 15.98 -4.48
CA ARG A 203 -13.98 14.85 -3.74
C ARG A 203 -12.53 14.63 -4.14
N HIS A 204 -11.67 14.52 -3.14
CA HIS A 204 -10.31 14.07 -3.28
C HIS A 204 -10.16 12.73 -2.56
N ILE A 205 -10.06 11.66 -3.33
CA ILE A 205 -9.92 10.30 -2.82
C ILE A 205 -8.42 9.99 -2.64
N LEU A 206 -8.04 9.57 -1.45
CA LEU A 206 -6.79 8.92 -1.13
C LEU A 206 -7.06 7.41 -1.02
N CYS A 207 -6.21 6.60 -1.66
CA CYS A 207 -6.30 5.15 -1.59
C CYS A 207 -4.91 4.51 -1.66
N SER A 208 -4.83 3.19 -1.50
CA SER A 208 -3.57 2.45 -1.58
C SER A 208 -3.76 1.11 -2.29
N GLY A 209 -2.77 0.67 -3.07
CA GLY A 209 -2.81 -0.62 -3.76
C GLY A 209 -3.86 -0.71 -4.89
N GLN A 210 -4.44 -1.90 -5.03
CA GLN A 210 -5.23 -2.28 -6.23
C GLN A 210 -6.55 -1.52 -6.40
N VAL A 211 -7.17 -1.08 -5.30
CA VAL A 211 -8.47 -0.38 -5.32
C VAL A 211 -8.45 0.87 -6.21
N TYR A 212 -7.26 1.48 -6.39
CA TYR A 212 -7.05 2.58 -7.32
C TYR A 212 -7.61 2.30 -8.72
N TYR A 213 -7.34 1.11 -9.27
CA TYR A 213 -7.77 0.78 -10.63
C TYR A 213 -9.27 0.51 -10.71
N THR A 214 -9.87 -0.02 -9.64
CA THR A 214 -11.31 -0.22 -9.55
C THR A 214 -12.05 1.12 -9.47
N LEU A 215 -11.55 2.05 -8.64
CA LEU A 215 -12.05 3.42 -8.53
C LEU A 215 -11.92 4.18 -9.85
N LEU A 216 -10.74 4.10 -10.49
CA LEU A 216 -10.47 4.77 -11.77
C LEU A 216 -11.44 4.30 -12.87
N LYS A 217 -11.58 2.98 -13.04
CA LYS A 217 -12.51 2.41 -14.03
C LYS A 217 -13.96 2.83 -13.76
N ALA A 218 -14.40 2.79 -12.51
CA ALA A 218 -15.75 3.19 -12.14
C ALA A 218 -15.98 4.69 -12.37
N ARG A 219 -15.02 5.55 -12.03
CA ARG A 219 -15.07 6.99 -12.30
C ARG A 219 -15.20 7.28 -13.79
N ASP A 220 -14.33 6.68 -14.60
CA ASP A 220 -14.25 6.94 -16.04
C ASP A 220 -15.52 6.43 -16.76
N LEU A 221 -16.01 5.24 -16.39
CA LEU A 221 -17.22 4.66 -16.97
C LEU A 221 -18.48 5.48 -16.63
N ASN A 222 -18.56 6.02 -15.41
CA ASN A 222 -19.65 6.91 -14.99
C ASN A 222 -19.45 8.36 -15.45
N LYS A 223 -18.36 8.69 -16.17
CA LYS A 223 -18.02 10.04 -16.66
C LYS A 223 -17.99 11.09 -15.54
N ILE A 224 -17.44 10.72 -14.40
CA ILE A 224 -17.34 11.60 -13.23
C ILE A 224 -16.04 12.41 -13.33
N ASP A 225 -16.15 13.71 -13.59
CA ASP A 225 -15.01 14.62 -13.80
C ASP A 225 -14.66 15.46 -12.56
N ASN A 226 -15.49 15.45 -11.53
CA ASN A 226 -15.35 16.26 -10.32
C ASN A 226 -14.73 15.50 -9.12
N VAL A 227 -14.04 14.38 -9.39
CA VAL A 227 -13.41 13.50 -8.38
C VAL A 227 -11.96 13.21 -8.76
N ALA A 228 -11.04 13.69 -7.93
CA ALA A 228 -9.60 13.39 -8.05
C ALA A 228 -9.23 12.15 -7.23
N ILE A 229 -8.40 11.26 -7.79
CA ILE A 229 -7.96 10.04 -7.10
C ILE A 229 -6.43 10.06 -7.00
N SER A 230 -5.91 9.97 -5.78
CA SER A 230 -4.48 9.91 -5.50
C SER A 230 -4.11 8.67 -4.68
N ARG A 231 -2.86 8.26 -4.78
CA ARG A 231 -2.37 7.00 -4.21
C ARG A 231 -1.33 7.27 -3.13
N LEU A 232 -1.54 6.70 -1.95
CA LEU A 232 -0.50 6.52 -0.94
C LEU A 232 0.15 5.17 -1.18
N GLU A 233 1.35 5.18 -1.74
CA GLU A 233 2.12 3.96 -2.01
C GLU A 233 2.94 3.55 -0.79
N GLN A 234 3.30 4.52 0.06
CA GLN A 234 3.85 4.30 1.38
C GLN A 234 2.88 4.81 2.44
N LEU A 235 2.43 3.89 3.30
CA LEU A 235 1.54 4.17 4.41
C LEU A 235 2.33 4.54 5.67
N SER A 236 3.39 3.79 5.96
CA SER A 236 4.33 4.10 7.04
C SER A 236 5.78 4.19 6.55
N PRO A 237 6.52 5.24 6.94
CA PRO A 237 6.06 6.45 7.60
C PRO A 237 5.03 7.23 6.76
N PHE A 238 4.07 7.89 7.42
CA PHE A 238 3.04 8.64 6.72
C PHE A 238 3.62 9.89 6.05
N PRO A 239 3.39 10.10 4.74
CA PRO A 239 4.13 11.08 3.94
C PRO A 239 3.56 12.51 4.09
N HIS A 240 3.59 13.07 5.30
CA HIS A 240 3.14 14.45 5.57
C HIS A 240 3.80 15.46 4.62
N ASP A 241 5.10 15.34 4.39
CA ASP A 241 5.88 16.28 3.58
C ASP A 241 5.45 16.36 2.10
N LEU A 242 4.81 15.32 1.58
CA LEU A 242 4.24 15.29 0.23
C LEU A 242 2.77 15.70 0.23
N LEU A 243 1.99 15.17 1.18
CA LEU A 243 0.56 15.42 1.24
C LEU A 243 0.23 16.88 1.58
N SER A 244 0.97 17.51 2.50
CA SER A 244 0.75 18.91 2.86
C SER A 244 0.90 19.87 1.68
N LYS A 245 1.68 19.51 0.67
CA LYS A 245 1.87 20.32 -0.54
C LYS A 245 0.75 20.12 -1.56
N HIS A 246 -0.06 19.08 -1.42
CA HIS A 246 -1.01 18.66 -2.45
C HIS A 246 -2.47 18.70 -2.00
N ILE A 247 -2.78 18.51 -0.71
CA ILE A 247 -4.19 18.47 -0.28
C ILE A 247 -4.93 19.79 -0.55
N ASP A 248 -4.26 20.93 -0.39
CA ASP A 248 -4.86 22.26 -0.63
C ASP A 248 -5.08 22.57 -2.13
N LYS A 249 -4.64 21.70 -3.05
CA LYS A 249 -4.92 21.84 -4.48
C LYS A 249 -6.43 21.87 -4.77
N TYR A 250 -7.25 21.18 -3.98
CA TYR A 250 -8.69 21.05 -4.21
C TYR A 250 -9.48 21.72 -3.07
N PRO A 251 -9.55 23.05 -2.97
CA PRO A 251 -10.02 23.78 -1.78
C PRO A 251 -11.44 23.43 -1.33
N ASN A 252 -12.31 23.06 -2.28
CA ASN A 252 -13.72 22.75 -2.04
C ASN A 252 -14.00 21.26 -1.88
N ALA A 253 -13.00 20.40 -2.09
CA ALA A 253 -13.20 18.96 -2.07
C ALA A 253 -13.31 18.44 -0.64
N LYS A 254 -14.08 17.37 -0.44
CA LYS A 254 -13.97 16.52 0.74
C LYS A 254 -12.79 15.57 0.58
N LEU A 255 -11.99 15.38 1.63
CA LEU A 255 -10.93 14.38 1.64
C LEU A 255 -11.50 13.04 2.08
N ILE A 256 -11.34 12.01 1.24
CA ILE A 256 -11.90 10.67 1.46
C ILE A 256 -10.79 9.64 1.45
N TRP A 257 -10.76 8.74 2.43
CA TRP A 257 -9.97 7.52 2.36
C TRP A 257 -10.82 6.37 1.78
N ALA A 258 -10.42 5.82 0.64
CA ALA A 258 -11.09 4.67 0.04
C ALA A 258 -10.20 3.42 0.13
N GLN A 259 -10.78 2.33 0.63
CA GLN A 259 -10.10 1.03 0.75
C GLN A 259 -11.06 -0.13 0.53
N GLU A 260 -10.52 -1.25 0.03
CA GLU A 260 -11.27 -2.49 -0.14
C GLU A 260 -11.49 -3.22 1.18
N GLU A 261 -10.62 -3.00 2.15
CA GLU A 261 -10.66 -3.66 3.45
C GLU A 261 -11.86 -3.17 4.29
N PRO A 262 -12.43 -4.03 5.16
CA PRO A 262 -13.41 -3.65 6.17
C PRO A 262 -12.99 -2.43 6.99
N LEU A 263 -13.96 -1.66 7.49
CA LEU A 263 -13.72 -0.43 8.27
C LEU A 263 -12.76 -0.63 9.47
N ASN A 264 -12.80 -1.81 10.10
CA ASN A 264 -11.95 -2.19 11.23
C ASN A 264 -10.62 -2.86 10.82
N GLN A 265 -10.32 -2.88 9.53
CA GLN A 265 -9.13 -3.49 8.91
C GLN A 265 -8.52 -2.47 7.93
N GLY A 266 -7.49 -2.88 7.18
CA GLY A 266 -6.88 -1.97 6.20
C GLY A 266 -6.11 -0.84 6.86
N ALA A 267 -5.90 0.24 6.11
CA ALA A 267 -5.13 1.37 6.63
C ALA A 267 -5.95 2.41 7.39
N TRP A 268 -7.29 2.39 7.29
CA TRP A 268 -8.17 3.46 7.80
C TRP A 268 -7.85 3.89 9.23
N THR A 269 -7.78 2.94 10.17
CA THR A 269 -7.54 3.23 11.60
C THR A 269 -6.16 3.86 11.86
N TYR A 270 -5.20 3.62 10.97
CA TYR A 270 -3.87 4.22 11.03
C TYR A 270 -3.85 5.59 10.33
N VAL A 271 -4.41 5.71 9.12
CA VAL A 271 -4.32 6.95 8.32
C VAL A 271 -5.28 8.03 8.80
N ALA A 272 -6.47 7.68 9.30
CA ALA A 272 -7.50 8.65 9.68
C ALA A 272 -6.99 9.72 10.68
N PRO A 273 -6.34 9.37 11.81
CA PRO A 273 -5.85 10.39 12.73
C PRO A 273 -4.68 11.20 12.16
N ARG A 274 -3.83 10.61 11.30
CA ARG A 274 -2.71 11.29 10.63
C ARG A 274 -3.19 12.27 9.57
N ILE A 275 -4.23 11.90 8.83
CA ILE A 275 -4.96 12.78 7.92
C ILE A 275 -5.61 13.91 8.72
N GLY A 276 -6.22 13.64 9.87
CA GLY A 276 -6.77 14.68 10.75
C GLY A 276 -5.70 15.70 11.19
N THR A 277 -4.54 15.22 11.61
CA THR A 277 -3.37 16.08 11.94
C THR A 277 -2.92 16.92 10.76
N LEU A 278 -2.84 16.32 9.56
CA LEU A 278 -2.51 17.00 8.32
C LEU A 278 -3.54 18.08 7.97
N MET A 279 -4.84 17.77 8.02
CA MET A 279 -5.94 18.68 7.69
C MET A 279 -5.97 19.91 8.62
N ASN A 280 -5.66 19.72 9.91
CA ASN A 280 -5.54 20.82 10.87
C ASN A 280 -4.40 21.81 10.58
N HIS A 281 -3.46 21.43 9.71
CA HIS A 281 -2.34 22.28 9.27
C HIS A 281 -2.50 22.78 7.82
N SER A 282 -3.64 22.54 7.20
CA SER A 282 -3.93 22.98 5.83
C SER A 282 -4.74 24.28 5.82
N GLU A 283 -4.63 25.01 4.71
CA GLU A 283 -5.34 26.28 4.50
C GLU A 283 -6.86 26.09 4.35
N HIS A 284 -7.30 24.98 3.75
CA HIS A 284 -8.70 24.76 3.38
C HIS A 284 -9.42 23.68 4.21
N TYR A 285 -8.69 22.89 5.00
CA TYR A 285 -9.24 21.71 5.67
C TYR A 285 -9.23 21.78 7.21
N GLY A 286 -8.74 22.85 7.81
CA GLY A 286 -8.69 23.02 9.26
C GLY A 286 -10.04 22.76 9.95
N GLY A 287 -10.04 21.89 10.97
CA GLY A 287 -11.23 21.53 11.75
C GLY A 287 -12.24 20.61 11.03
N LYS A 288 -11.96 20.21 9.78
CA LYS A 288 -12.76 19.18 9.07
C LYS A 288 -12.24 17.78 9.40
N THR A 289 -13.08 16.78 9.14
CA THR A 289 -12.74 15.36 9.29
C THR A 289 -12.74 14.67 7.94
N ALA A 290 -11.77 13.79 7.70
CA ALA A 290 -11.77 12.95 6.50
C ALA A 290 -12.94 11.96 6.53
N GLU A 291 -13.57 11.77 5.37
CA GLU A 291 -14.57 10.73 5.17
C GLU A 291 -13.88 9.41 4.81
N PHE A 292 -14.62 8.30 4.93
CA PHE A 292 -14.16 6.99 4.51
C PHE A 292 -15.15 6.35 3.53
N ALA A 293 -14.60 5.52 2.65
CA ALA A 293 -15.35 4.57 1.85
C ALA A 293 -14.68 3.22 2.03
N THR A 294 -15.37 2.27 2.67
CA THR A 294 -14.81 0.96 3.05
C THR A 294 -15.88 -0.11 2.92
N ARG A 295 -15.48 -1.38 2.99
CA ARG A 295 -16.43 -2.46 3.34
C ARG A 295 -16.92 -2.27 4.78
N PRO A 296 -18.11 -2.80 5.16
CA PRO A 296 -18.57 -2.75 6.55
C PRO A 296 -17.57 -3.48 7.47
N PRO A 297 -17.54 -3.16 8.78
CA PRO A 297 -16.66 -3.87 9.70
C PRO A 297 -17.01 -5.36 9.78
N LEU A 298 -15.98 -6.21 9.77
CA LEU A 298 -16.13 -7.68 9.79
C LEU A 298 -15.19 -8.31 10.81
N ALA A 299 -15.63 -9.40 11.44
CA ALA A 299 -14.78 -10.25 12.27
C ALA A 299 -13.82 -11.09 11.40
N SER A 300 -14.35 -11.59 10.28
CA SER A 300 -13.59 -12.28 9.24
C SER A 300 -12.84 -11.28 8.35
N PRO A 301 -11.67 -11.62 7.78
CA PRO A 301 -10.99 -10.75 6.81
C PRO A 301 -11.87 -10.37 5.62
N ALA A 302 -12.62 -11.33 5.08
CA ALA A 302 -13.52 -11.15 3.94
C ALA A 302 -14.73 -12.07 4.04
N THR A 303 -15.78 -11.80 3.25
CA THR A 303 -16.90 -12.71 3.06
C THR A 303 -16.50 -13.90 2.17
N GLY A 304 -17.00 -15.09 2.50
CA GLY A 304 -16.92 -16.27 1.63
C GLY A 304 -17.99 -16.30 0.53
N ASN A 305 -18.94 -15.36 0.55
CA ASN A 305 -20.03 -15.30 -0.42
C ASN A 305 -19.71 -14.32 -1.57
N LYS A 306 -19.59 -14.84 -2.79
CA LYS A 306 -19.27 -14.05 -3.98
C LYS A 306 -20.27 -12.92 -4.28
N LYS A 307 -21.57 -13.14 -4.05
CA LYS A 307 -22.59 -12.09 -4.31
C LYS A 307 -22.45 -10.95 -3.31
N GLN A 308 -22.21 -11.27 -2.04
CA GLN A 308 -21.96 -10.27 -1.01
C GLN A 308 -20.67 -9.50 -1.30
N HIS A 309 -19.60 -10.18 -1.70
CA HIS A 309 -18.33 -9.55 -2.07
C HIS A 309 -18.49 -8.48 -3.17
N ILE A 310 -19.25 -8.80 -4.23
CA ILE A 310 -19.55 -7.86 -5.33
C ILE A 310 -20.41 -6.69 -4.82
N GLN A 311 -21.42 -6.97 -3.99
CA GLN A 311 -22.26 -5.91 -3.42
C GLN A 311 -21.43 -4.94 -2.58
N GLU A 312 -20.57 -5.46 -1.71
CA GLU A 312 -19.68 -4.67 -0.86
C GLU A 312 -18.70 -3.81 -1.68
N GLU A 313 -18.21 -4.32 -2.82
CA GLU A 313 -17.40 -3.54 -3.75
C GLU A 313 -18.19 -2.39 -4.39
N HIS A 314 -19.41 -2.65 -4.87
CA HIS A 314 -20.26 -1.60 -5.45
C HIS A 314 -20.63 -0.53 -4.41
N ASP A 315 -20.90 -0.94 -3.18
CA ASP A 315 -21.23 -0.03 -2.08
C ASP A 315 -20.04 0.88 -1.74
N LEU A 316 -18.84 0.30 -1.65
CA LEU A 316 -17.58 1.03 -1.51
C LEU A 316 -17.39 2.06 -2.63
N LEU A 317 -17.53 1.65 -3.89
CA LEU A 317 -17.25 2.52 -5.04
C LEU A 317 -18.25 3.69 -5.11
N SER A 318 -19.55 3.42 -4.88
CA SER A 318 -20.58 4.48 -4.85
C SER A 318 -20.36 5.44 -3.68
N GLN A 319 -20.02 4.93 -2.50
CA GLN A 319 -19.68 5.76 -1.35
C GLN A 319 -18.47 6.66 -1.65
N ALA A 320 -17.42 6.12 -2.28
CA ALA A 320 -16.22 6.87 -2.61
C ALA A 320 -16.48 7.97 -3.66
N LEU A 321 -17.13 7.61 -4.77
CA LEU A 321 -17.28 8.50 -5.94
C LEU A 321 -18.46 9.46 -5.81
N ILE A 322 -19.54 9.05 -5.14
CA ILE A 322 -20.81 9.79 -5.10
C ILE A 322 -21.08 10.32 -3.68
N GLY A 323 -20.64 9.61 -2.65
CA GLY A 323 -20.83 9.97 -1.24
C GLY A 323 -21.95 9.26 -0.52
N GLN A 324 -22.60 8.33 -1.20
CA GLN A 324 -23.69 7.54 -0.65
C GLN A 324 -23.71 6.18 -1.32
N THR A 325 -24.15 5.18 -0.57
CA THR A 325 -24.30 3.82 -1.08
C THR A 325 -25.48 3.76 -2.05
N LEU A 326 -25.21 3.45 -3.31
CA LEU A 326 -26.22 3.34 -4.35
C LEU A 326 -26.20 1.96 -5.00
N LYS A 327 -27.41 1.43 -5.19
CA LYS A 327 -27.59 0.25 -6.04
C LYS A 327 -27.26 0.63 -7.49
N PRO A 328 -26.41 -0.13 -8.21
CA PRO A 328 -26.14 0.13 -9.61
C PRO A 328 -27.42 -0.01 -10.46
N ARG A 329 -27.58 0.86 -11.45
CA ARG A 329 -28.62 0.74 -12.48
C ARG A 329 -28.27 -0.37 -13.47
N GLU A 330 -27.00 -0.44 -13.82
CA GLU A 330 -26.43 -1.42 -14.75
C GLU A 330 -25.01 -1.82 -14.27
N VAL A 331 -24.53 -2.98 -14.72
CA VAL A 331 -23.16 -3.44 -14.51
C VAL A 331 -22.56 -3.79 -15.87
N VAL A 332 -21.53 -3.05 -16.29
CA VAL A 332 -20.85 -3.26 -17.58
C VAL A 332 -19.46 -3.83 -17.31
N ASN A 333 -19.19 -5.04 -17.80
CA ASN A 333 -17.92 -5.75 -17.58
C ASN A 333 -17.52 -5.85 -16.09
N GLY A 334 -18.50 -6.01 -15.20
CA GLY A 334 -18.29 -6.08 -13.75
C GLY A 334 -18.14 -4.71 -13.06
N ILE A 335 -18.18 -3.60 -13.78
CA ILE A 335 -18.11 -2.25 -13.21
C ILE A 335 -19.52 -1.66 -13.07
N PRO A 336 -19.91 -1.15 -11.89
CA PRO A 336 -21.23 -0.56 -11.68
C PRO A 336 -21.41 0.81 -12.34
N LEU A 337 -22.60 1.04 -12.90
CA LEU A 337 -23.08 2.34 -13.40
C LEU A 337 -24.23 2.85 -12.52
N TRP A 338 -24.15 4.10 -12.07
CA TRP A 338 -25.18 4.75 -11.24
C TRP A 338 -25.91 5.89 -11.93
N ILE A 339 -25.27 6.52 -12.94
CA ILE A 339 -25.79 7.71 -13.64
C ILE A 339 -26.61 7.32 -14.85
#